data_AF-A0A8B7DVI1-F1
#
_entry.id   AF-A0A8B7DVI1-F1
#
_cell.length_a   1.000
_cell.length_b   1.000
_cell.length_c   1.000
_cell.angle_alpha   90.00
_cell.angle_beta   90.00
_cell.angle_gamma   90.00
#
_symmetry.space_group_name_H-M   'P 1'
#
loop_
_entity.id
_entity.type
_entity.pdbx_description
1 polymer ?
#
loop_
_entity_poly.entity_id
_entity_poly.type
_entity_poly.pdbx_seq_one_letter_code
_entity_poly.pdbx_strand_id
1 'polypeptide(L)'
;MQSGILLSIKGIVVQLPSGRKKRDIFSNNFLTPTSSVEVIGINNVASCSSIHIIGIGFSTTAENNIVKFGDFLCVVTSANSLEIYCDLNRNPVRPTAMRLPITLSVVDFGNANIDITQVADQSVICFPETQTISPKYGSIAGGTTVNIIGFNLNLPTTNVYINFNKLLICRKVSQSFYNLLCVMPPLPSISSQQSSAIISVCDDSESQDNCFNKPFLNFDYQMSSTPEIISIAPTTIQTSRSSIQISGKKFGDVSNSSLYFIKADNIIVSNNLELPFGALA
;
A
#
# COMPACT_ATOMS: atom_id res chain seq x y z
N MET A 1 19.36 -40.15 -36.98
CA MET A 1 20.38 -40.04 -35.91
C MET A 1 19.79 -39.18 -34.81
N GLN A 2 19.31 -39.81 -33.73
CA GLN A 2 19.13 -39.16 -32.43
C GLN A 2 19.44 -40.27 -31.42
N SER A 3 20.59 -40.16 -30.78
CA SER A 3 21.17 -41.20 -29.92
C SER A 3 20.58 -41.05 -28.53
N GLY A 4 19.57 -41.85 -28.19
CA GLY A 4 19.11 -42.03 -26.81
C GLY A 4 19.96 -43.10 -26.13
N ILE A 5 20.62 -42.75 -25.02
CA ILE A 5 21.39 -43.70 -24.22
C ILE A 5 20.40 -44.63 -23.49
N LEU A 6 20.24 -45.85 -24.01
CA LEU A 6 19.52 -46.94 -23.36
C LEU A 6 20.46 -47.61 -22.34
N LEU A 7 20.41 -47.16 -21.08
CA LEU A 7 20.98 -47.91 -19.96
C LEU A 7 20.06 -49.09 -19.63
N SER A 8 20.25 -50.20 -20.35
CA SER A 8 19.67 -51.50 -20.00
C SER A 8 20.48 -52.11 -18.86
N ILE A 9 20.01 -51.97 -17.62
CA ILE A 9 20.54 -52.79 -16.51
C ILE A 9 20.10 -54.23 -16.77
N LYS A 10 20.96 -55.00 -17.44
CA LYS A 10 20.77 -56.44 -17.63
C LYS A 10 21.01 -57.15 -16.30
N GLY A 11 19.92 -57.55 -15.66
CA GLY A 11 19.88 -58.70 -14.75
C GLY A 11 20.37 -58.43 -13.33
N ILE A 12 19.48 -57.93 -12.47
CA ILE A 12 19.55 -58.28 -11.04
C ILE A 12 18.71 -59.53 -10.85
N VAL A 13 19.37 -60.65 -10.52
CA VAL A 13 18.71 -61.90 -10.14
C VAL A 13 18.72 -61.97 -8.62
N VAL A 14 17.58 -61.71 -7.98
CA VAL A 14 17.40 -61.97 -6.54
C VAL A 14 17.00 -63.44 -6.37
N GLN A 15 17.80 -64.21 -5.64
CA GLN A 15 17.55 -65.63 -5.40
C GLN A 15 16.79 -65.81 -4.09
N LEU A 16 15.55 -66.28 -4.18
CA LEU A 16 14.71 -66.61 -3.01
C LEU A 16 14.93 -68.07 -2.57
N PRO A 17 14.66 -68.44 -1.29
CA PRO A 17 15.10 -69.71 -0.68
C PRO A 17 14.44 -71.01 -1.20
N SER A 18 13.73 -71.00 -2.33
CA SER A 18 12.91 -72.15 -2.76
C SER A 18 12.82 -72.39 -4.27
N GLY A 19 13.80 -71.89 -5.06
CA GLY A 19 13.98 -72.33 -6.45
C GLY A 19 12.91 -71.89 -7.47
N ARG A 20 11.96 -71.02 -7.09
CA ARG A 20 11.00 -70.43 -8.05
C ARG A 20 11.56 -69.14 -8.65
N LYS A 21 11.76 -69.11 -9.97
CA LYS A 21 12.05 -67.89 -10.73
C LYS A 21 10.75 -67.12 -10.96
N LYS A 22 10.57 -65.97 -10.31
CA LYS A 22 9.47 -65.04 -10.60
C LYS A 22 10.02 -63.90 -11.47
N ARG A 23 9.40 -63.68 -12.63
CA ARG A 23 9.74 -62.59 -13.53
C ARG A 23 8.87 -61.41 -13.13
N ASP A 24 9.27 -60.66 -12.12
CA ASP A 24 8.57 -59.41 -11.76
C ASP A 24 8.98 -58.32 -12.75
N ILE A 25 7.99 -57.81 -13.49
CA ILE A 25 8.13 -56.60 -14.30
C ILE A 25 8.11 -55.45 -13.29
N PHE A 26 9.28 -54.90 -13.00
CA PHE A 26 9.32 -53.58 -12.38
C PHE A 26 8.81 -52.60 -13.43
N SER A 27 7.57 -52.14 -13.26
CA SER A 27 7.11 -50.92 -13.91
C SER A 27 8.05 -49.82 -13.46
N ASN A 28 9.00 -49.45 -14.31
CA ASN A 28 9.70 -48.20 -14.13
C ASN A 28 8.62 -47.12 -14.15
N ASN A 29 8.26 -46.58 -12.99
CA ASN A 29 7.71 -45.24 -12.92
C ASN A 29 8.81 -44.32 -13.43
N PHE A 30 8.85 -44.19 -14.76
CA PHE A 30 9.58 -43.14 -15.42
C PHE A 30 8.87 -41.87 -14.97
N LEU A 31 9.42 -41.19 -13.97
CA LEU A 31 9.16 -39.78 -13.77
C LEU A 31 9.72 -39.12 -15.04
N THR A 32 8.89 -39.03 -16.08
CA THR A 32 9.14 -38.09 -17.16
C THR A 32 9.32 -36.74 -16.48
N PRO A 33 10.41 -35.98 -16.70
CA PRO A 33 10.45 -34.60 -16.25
C PRO A 33 9.22 -33.94 -16.86
N THR A 34 8.23 -33.62 -16.03
CA THR A 34 7.04 -32.92 -16.47
C THR A 34 7.54 -31.59 -16.99
N SER A 35 7.49 -31.41 -18.31
CA SER A 35 7.80 -30.15 -18.99
C SER A 35 6.71 -29.11 -18.71
N SER A 36 6.28 -29.01 -17.46
CA SER A 36 5.25 -28.11 -16.98
C SER A 36 5.93 -27.05 -16.13
N VAL A 37 5.66 -25.79 -16.46
CA VAL A 37 6.02 -24.67 -15.60
C VAL A 37 5.05 -24.67 -14.44
N GLU A 38 5.54 -24.50 -13.22
CA GLU A 38 4.73 -24.49 -12.02
C GLU A 38 5.17 -23.39 -11.08
N VAL A 39 4.22 -22.72 -10.45
CA VAL A 39 4.44 -21.76 -9.37
C VAL A 39 4.02 -22.41 -8.06
N ILE A 40 4.96 -22.53 -7.12
CA ILE A 40 4.80 -23.25 -5.86
C ILE A 40 4.71 -22.27 -4.68
N GLY A 41 5.20 -21.03 -4.85
CA GLY A 41 5.11 -20.02 -3.80
C GLY A 41 5.36 -18.60 -4.28
N ILE A 42 4.87 -17.64 -3.49
CA ILE A 42 5.14 -16.21 -3.67
C ILE A 42 5.50 -15.63 -2.31
N ASN A 43 6.62 -14.95 -2.23
CA ASN A 43 7.07 -14.19 -1.07
C ASN A 43 7.01 -12.70 -1.37
N ASN A 44 7.10 -11.87 -0.31
CA ASN A 44 6.97 -10.41 -0.41
C ASN A 44 5.62 -9.97 -0.99
N VAL A 45 4.55 -10.74 -0.73
CA VAL A 45 3.20 -10.50 -1.28
C VAL A 45 2.56 -9.19 -0.82
N ALA A 46 3.07 -8.58 0.25
CA ALA A 46 2.62 -7.28 0.76
C ALA A 46 3.41 -6.08 0.17
N SER A 47 4.40 -6.33 -0.69
CA SER A 47 5.14 -5.27 -1.38
C SER A 47 5.04 -5.48 -2.87
N CYS A 48 4.62 -4.45 -3.59
CA CYS A 48 4.57 -4.49 -5.07
C CYS A 48 5.92 -4.16 -5.71
N SER A 49 7.00 -4.50 -5.02
CA SER A 49 8.38 -4.44 -5.46
C SER A 49 9.14 -5.64 -4.88
N SER A 50 10.14 -6.13 -5.62
CA SER A 50 10.93 -7.32 -5.28
C SER A 50 10.06 -8.53 -4.93
N ILE A 51 8.99 -8.73 -5.69
CA ILE A 51 8.11 -9.90 -5.54
C ILE A 51 8.92 -11.13 -5.92
N HIS A 52 8.99 -12.10 -5.01
CA HIS A 52 9.79 -13.30 -5.21
C HIS A 52 8.87 -14.50 -5.46
N ILE A 53 8.94 -15.06 -6.66
CA ILE A 53 8.13 -16.18 -7.13
C ILE A 53 9.01 -17.42 -7.17
N ILE A 54 8.56 -18.49 -6.53
CA ILE A 54 9.24 -19.79 -6.45
C ILE A 54 8.46 -20.81 -7.26
N GLY A 55 9.17 -21.64 -8.01
CA GLY A 55 8.55 -22.64 -8.86
C GLY A 55 9.54 -23.57 -9.54
N ILE A 56 9.11 -24.13 -10.66
CA ILE A 56 9.91 -25.00 -11.52
C ILE A 56 9.65 -24.68 -12.99
N GLY A 57 10.65 -24.89 -13.84
CA GLY A 57 10.51 -24.78 -15.29
C GLY A 57 10.47 -23.35 -15.82
N PHE A 58 10.85 -22.35 -15.02
CA PHE A 58 10.99 -20.97 -15.47
C PHE A 58 12.13 -20.83 -16.49
N SER A 59 12.04 -19.82 -17.35
CA SER A 59 13.12 -19.47 -18.27
C SER A 59 14.23 -18.71 -17.53
N THR A 60 15.49 -18.99 -17.87
CA THR A 60 16.65 -18.22 -17.38
C THR A 60 16.76 -16.85 -18.05
N THR A 61 16.11 -16.64 -19.19
CA THR A 61 15.95 -15.33 -19.82
C THR A 61 14.75 -14.61 -19.21
N ALA A 62 14.98 -13.46 -18.56
CA ALA A 62 13.97 -12.68 -17.86
C ALA A 62 12.74 -12.33 -18.73
N GLU A 63 12.96 -11.84 -19.95
CA GLU A 63 11.90 -11.40 -20.87
C GLU A 63 10.98 -12.54 -21.34
N ASN A 64 11.44 -13.78 -21.27
CA ASN A 64 10.64 -14.94 -21.62
C ASN A 64 9.65 -15.33 -20.52
N ASN A 65 9.78 -14.79 -19.31
CA ASN A 65 8.84 -15.00 -18.22
C ASN A 65 7.86 -13.83 -18.15
N ILE A 66 6.63 -14.03 -18.62
CA ILE A 66 5.57 -13.04 -18.61
C ILE A 66 4.75 -13.23 -17.33
N VAL A 67 5.02 -12.40 -16.33
CA VAL A 67 4.33 -12.41 -15.04
C VAL A 67 3.33 -11.27 -14.97
N LYS A 68 2.09 -11.54 -14.55
CA LYS A 68 1.09 -10.52 -14.23
C LYS A 68 0.43 -10.79 -12.89
N PHE A 69 0.00 -9.72 -12.26
CA PHE A 69 -0.90 -9.78 -11.11
C PHE A 69 -2.18 -9.01 -11.45
N GLY A 70 -3.30 -9.74 -11.60
CA GLY A 70 -4.48 -9.23 -12.30
C GLY A 70 -4.12 -8.78 -13.72
N ASP A 71 -4.47 -7.55 -14.07
CA ASP A 71 -4.17 -6.96 -15.38
C ASP A 71 -2.81 -6.24 -15.44
N PHE A 72 -2.05 -6.22 -14.35
CA PHE A 72 -0.83 -5.44 -14.23
C PHE A 72 0.40 -6.31 -14.48
N LEU A 73 1.25 -5.88 -15.42
CA LEU A 73 2.51 -6.55 -15.73
C LEU A 73 3.50 -6.43 -14.56
N CYS A 74 4.09 -7.55 -14.15
CA CYS A 74 5.24 -7.57 -13.26
C CYS A 74 6.52 -7.66 -14.10
N VAL A 75 7.32 -6.60 -14.08
CA VAL A 75 8.56 -6.52 -14.85
C VAL A 75 9.61 -7.40 -14.16
N VAL A 76 10.02 -8.48 -14.83
CA VAL A 76 11.00 -9.43 -14.30
C VAL A 76 12.37 -8.79 -14.24
N THR A 77 12.93 -8.70 -13.03
CA THR A 77 14.24 -8.11 -12.76
C THR A 77 15.35 -9.16 -12.76
N SER A 78 15.05 -10.39 -12.34
CA SER A 78 15.93 -11.55 -12.48
C SER A 78 15.13 -12.85 -12.53
N ALA A 79 15.67 -13.85 -13.23
CA ALA A 79 15.03 -15.16 -13.35
C ALA A 79 16.07 -16.28 -13.47
N ASN A 80 15.74 -17.43 -12.90
CA ASN A 80 16.39 -18.72 -13.16
C ASN A 80 15.31 -19.80 -13.25
N SER A 81 15.68 -21.08 -13.36
CA SER A 81 14.71 -22.18 -13.53
C SER A 81 13.79 -22.46 -12.34
N LEU A 82 14.07 -21.86 -11.17
CA LEU A 82 13.37 -22.09 -9.91
C LEU A 82 12.80 -20.80 -9.28
N GLU A 83 13.34 -19.64 -9.61
CA GLU A 83 12.99 -18.37 -8.97
C GLU A 83 12.88 -17.24 -9.98
N ILE A 84 11.91 -16.36 -9.76
CA ILE A 84 11.73 -15.09 -10.48
C ILE A 84 11.58 -13.96 -9.46
N TYR A 85 12.31 -12.86 -9.69
CA TYR A 85 12.07 -11.60 -9.01
C TYR A 85 11.44 -10.62 -10.00
N CYS A 86 10.40 -9.90 -9.57
CA CYS A 86 9.76 -8.91 -10.41
C CYS A 86 9.21 -7.71 -9.63
N ASP A 87 9.07 -6.58 -10.32
CA ASP A 87 8.45 -5.36 -9.80
C ASP A 87 7.13 -5.11 -10.53
N LEU A 88 6.04 -4.96 -9.77
CA LEU A 88 4.73 -4.72 -10.37
C LEU A 88 4.69 -3.32 -10.98
N ASN A 89 4.27 -3.21 -12.23
CA ASN A 89 4.20 -1.94 -12.92
C ASN A 89 3.23 -0.97 -12.21
N ARG A 90 3.55 0.32 -12.23
CA ARG A 90 2.76 1.41 -11.65
C ARG A 90 1.84 2.07 -12.69
N ASN A 91 1.97 1.71 -13.96
CA ASN A 91 1.18 2.20 -15.09
C ASN A 91 0.65 1.00 -15.92
N PRO A 92 -0.67 0.83 -16.10
CA PRO A 92 -1.76 1.71 -15.63
C PRO A 92 -1.86 1.78 -14.10
N VAL A 93 -2.56 2.82 -13.62
CA VAL A 93 -2.82 3.01 -12.19
C VAL A 93 -3.51 1.77 -11.64
N ARG A 94 -2.88 1.15 -10.64
CA ARG A 94 -3.36 -0.08 -10.01
C ARG A 94 -4.17 0.21 -8.74
N PRO A 95 -5.06 -0.71 -8.33
CA PRO A 95 -5.77 -0.59 -7.06
C PRO A 95 -4.79 -0.77 -5.88
N THR A 96 -5.05 -0.02 -4.82
CA THR A 96 -4.32 -0.11 -3.55
C THR A 96 -5.05 -1.04 -2.61
N ALA A 97 -4.31 -1.77 -1.76
CA ALA A 97 -4.88 -2.60 -0.70
C ALA A 97 -5.88 -3.69 -1.20
N MET A 98 -5.72 -4.11 -2.45
CA MET A 98 -6.55 -5.13 -3.08
C MET A 98 -5.67 -6.31 -3.53
N ARG A 99 -6.19 -7.54 -3.36
CA ARG A 99 -5.53 -8.75 -3.84
C ARG A 99 -5.57 -8.82 -5.37
N LEU A 100 -4.39 -8.94 -5.98
CA LEU A 100 -4.20 -9.12 -7.41
C LEU A 100 -3.69 -10.56 -7.65
N PRO A 101 -4.45 -11.44 -8.31
CA PRO A 101 -4.06 -12.85 -8.49
C PRO A 101 -2.93 -13.00 -9.51
N ILE A 102 -2.03 -13.95 -9.28
CA ILE A 102 -0.92 -14.23 -10.20
C ILE A 102 -1.40 -14.91 -11.49
N THR A 103 -0.80 -14.52 -12.60
CA THR A 103 -0.75 -15.33 -13.83
C THR A 103 0.70 -15.31 -14.32
N LEU A 104 1.21 -16.47 -14.75
CA LEU A 104 2.57 -16.59 -15.25
C LEU A 104 2.54 -17.41 -16.53
N SER A 105 3.20 -16.91 -17.56
CA SER A 105 3.45 -17.65 -18.80
C SER A 105 4.94 -17.58 -19.14
N VAL A 106 5.48 -18.70 -19.60
CA VAL A 106 6.84 -18.77 -20.13
C VAL A 106 6.75 -18.98 -21.63
N VAL A 107 7.51 -18.19 -22.40
CA VAL A 107 7.62 -18.34 -23.86
C VAL A 107 7.95 -19.80 -24.20
N ASP A 108 7.33 -20.33 -25.25
CA ASP A 108 7.41 -21.74 -25.71
C ASP A 108 6.79 -22.80 -24.79
N PHE A 109 6.58 -22.52 -23.49
CA PHE A 109 5.97 -23.46 -22.54
C PHE A 109 4.51 -23.15 -22.19
N GLY A 110 4.04 -21.94 -22.47
CA GLY A 110 2.66 -21.52 -22.23
C GLY A 110 2.42 -21.04 -20.79
N ASN A 111 1.20 -21.23 -20.28
CA ASN A 111 0.82 -20.79 -18.92
C ASN A 111 1.33 -21.80 -17.87
N ALA A 112 1.86 -21.28 -16.77
CA ALA A 112 2.27 -22.08 -15.63
C ALA A 112 1.05 -22.61 -14.84
N ASN A 113 1.21 -23.80 -14.26
CA ASN A 113 0.31 -24.31 -13.25
C ASN A 113 0.55 -23.55 -11.93
N ILE A 114 -0.50 -23.05 -11.28
CA ILE A 114 -0.37 -22.36 -9.99
C ILE A 114 -0.67 -23.39 -8.89
N ASP A 115 0.37 -24.03 -8.35
CA ASP A 115 0.28 -25.05 -7.31
C ASP A 115 0.60 -24.47 -5.91
N ILE A 116 -0.09 -23.39 -5.58
CA ILE A 116 -0.04 -22.79 -4.24
C ILE A 116 -1.29 -23.23 -3.49
N THR A 117 -1.13 -24.04 -2.45
CA THR A 117 -2.24 -24.65 -1.70
C THR A 117 -3.23 -23.63 -1.12
N GLN A 118 -2.72 -22.48 -0.65
CA GLN A 118 -3.56 -21.43 -0.10
C GLN A 118 -3.91 -20.39 -1.17
N VAL A 119 -5.20 -20.30 -1.53
CA VAL A 119 -5.69 -19.35 -2.54
C VAL A 119 -5.38 -17.89 -2.18
N ALA A 120 -5.34 -17.55 -0.89
CA ALA A 120 -4.98 -16.21 -0.44
C ALA A 120 -3.53 -15.82 -0.80
N ASP A 121 -2.64 -16.80 -0.90
CA ASP A 121 -1.21 -16.63 -1.19
C ASP A 121 -0.93 -16.63 -2.70
N GLN A 122 -1.94 -16.90 -3.54
CA GLN A 122 -1.87 -16.77 -5.00
C GLN A 122 -2.01 -15.32 -5.47
N SER A 123 -1.82 -14.35 -4.58
CA SER A 123 -2.07 -12.95 -4.87
C SER A 123 -1.08 -12.03 -4.17
N VAL A 124 -0.91 -10.83 -4.73
CA VAL A 124 -0.16 -9.74 -4.11
C VAL A 124 -1.08 -8.59 -3.75
N ILE A 125 -0.71 -7.85 -2.71
CA ILE A 125 -1.41 -6.65 -2.24
C ILE A 125 -0.41 -5.51 -2.25
N CYS A 126 -0.76 -4.42 -2.95
CA CYS A 126 0.05 -3.21 -2.98
C CYS A 126 -0.39 -2.25 -1.88
N PHE A 127 0.44 -2.09 -0.85
CA PHE A 127 0.22 -1.07 0.17
C PHE A 127 0.79 0.31 -0.23
N PRO A 128 0.33 1.38 0.44
CA PRO A 128 0.85 2.73 0.25
C PRO A 128 2.35 2.85 0.48
N GLU A 129 3.02 3.61 -0.39
CA GLU A 129 4.45 3.94 -0.29
C GLU A 129 4.58 5.48 -0.24
N THR A 130 5.07 6.02 0.87
CA THR A 130 5.20 7.46 1.08
C THR A 130 6.60 7.95 0.76
N GLN A 131 6.71 9.12 0.10
CA GLN A 131 8.00 9.73 -0.26
C GLN A 131 8.23 11.09 0.39
N THR A 132 7.25 11.99 0.32
CA THR A 132 7.40 13.35 0.86
C THR A 132 6.09 13.85 1.46
N ILE A 133 6.20 14.79 2.40
CA ILE A 133 5.08 15.50 3.02
C ILE A 133 5.34 17.01 3.00
N SER A 134 4.30 17.79 2.76
CA SER A 134 4.32 19.25 2.83
C SER A 134 3.00 19.82 3.37
N PRO A 135 3.01 20.77 4.31
CA PRO A 135 4.17 21.28 5.02
C PRO A 135 4.76 20.22 5.97
N LYS A 136 6.03 20.40 6.37
CA LYS A 136 6.72 19.51 7.31
C LYS A 136 6.42 19.82 8.79
N TYR A 137 5.59 20.82 9.06
CA TYR A 137 5.23 21.22 10.41
C TYR A 137 3.82 21.83 10.46
N GLY A 138 3.23 21.85 11.65
CA GLY A 138 1.88 22.38 11.86
C GLY A 138 1.50 22.58 13.34
N SER A 139 0.26 22.98 13.58
CA SER A 139 -0.24 23.28 14.93
C SER A 139 -0.39 22.01 15.78
N ILE A 140 0.02 22.07 17.07
CA ILE A 140 -0.23 21.00 18.06
C ILE A 140 -1.74 20.69 18.24
N ALA A 141 -2.62 21.62 17.87
CA ALA A 141 -4.08 21.44 17.91
C ALA A 141 -4.63 20.72 16.66
N GLY A 142 -3.76 20.31 15.72
CA GLY A 142 -4.17 19.69 14.47
C GLY A 142 -4.69 20.72 13.46
N GLY A 143 -5.49 20.27 12.50
CA GLY A 143 -6.11 21.15 11.49
C GLY A 143 -5.18 21.55 10.33
N THR A 144 -3.89 21.24 10.42
CA THR A 144 -2.94 21.49 9.34
C THR A 144 -3.23 20.54 8.18
N THR A 145 -3.50 21.08 7.00
CA THR A 145 -3.69 20.27 5.78
C THR A 145 -2.31 19.94 5.22
N VAL A 146 -2.04 18.65 5.02
CA VAL A 146 -0.78 18.14 4.47
C VAL A 146 -1.03 17.45 3.14
N ASN A 147 -0.12 17.68 2.19
CA ASN A 147 -0.02 16.92 0.96
C ASN A 147 1.10 15.89 1.09
N ILE A 148 0.75 14.62 0.96
CA ILE A 148 1.67 13.48 0.96
C ILE A 148 1.82 13.00 -0.48
N ILE A 149 3.06 12.92 -0.96
CA ILE A 149 3.40 12.41 -2.28
C ILE A 149 3.99 11.01 -2.14
N GLY A 150 3.60 10.10 -3.03
CA GLY A 150 4.00 8.70 -2.97
C GLY A 150 3.43 7.86 -4.11
N PHE A 151 3.22 6.58 -3.84
CA PHE A 151 2.56 5.62 -4.74
C PHE A 151 1.51 4.82 -3.98
N ASN A 152 0.53 4.25 -4.72
CA ASN A 152 -0.59 3.52 -4.14
C ASN A 152 -1.32 4.36 -3.07
N LEU A 153 -1.49 5.67 -3.31
CA LEU A 153 -2.18 6.59 -2.38
C LEU A 153 -3.70 6.69 -2.63
N ASN A 154 -4.22 5.97 -3.62
CA ASN A 154 -5.65 5.81 -3.90
C ASN A 154 -6.28 4.77 -2.96
N LEU A 155 -6.26 5.06 -1.66
CA LEU A 155 -6.74 4.18 -0.59
C LEU A 155 -8.23 3.85 -0.72
N PRO A 156 -8.65 2.57 -0.64
CA PRO A 156 -10.07 2.21 -0.68
C PRO A 156 -10.85 2.67 0.56
N THR A 157 -10.19 2.79 1.72
CA THR A 157 -10.85 3.12 2.99
C THR A 157 -11.07 4.61 3.18
N THR A 158 -11.96 5.00 4.11
CA THR A 158 -12.17 6.41 4.46
C THR A 158 -11.10 6.96 5.38
N ASN A 159 -10.49 6.10 6.20
CA ASN A 159 -9.53 6.49 7.23
C ASN A 159 -8.11 6.42 6.69
N VAL A 160 -7.31 7.45 6.96
CA VAL A 160 -5.87 7.44 6.75
C VAL A 160 -5.23 7.35 8.12
N TYR A 161 -4.60 6.22 8.42
CA TYR A 161 -3.86 6.12 9.68
C TYR A 161 -2.47 6.71 9.52
N ILE A 162 -2.07 7.47 10.53
CA ILE A 162 -0.72 7.97 10.71
C ILE A 162 -0.19 7.44 12.04
N ASN A 163 1.07 7.04 12.04
CA ASN A 163 1.72 6.61 13.27
C ASN A 163 2.17 7.84 14.09
N PHE A 164 1.85 7.85 15.37
CA PHE A 164 2.31 8.84 16.34
C PHE A 164 2.51 8.19 17.71
N ASN A 165 3.38 7.18 17.78
CA ASN A 165 3.48 6.23 18.90
C ASN A 165 2.15 5.48 19.21
N LYS A 166 1.13 5.71 18.39
CA LYS A 166 -0.18 5.09 18.28
C LYS A 166 -0.81 5.50 16.96
N LEU A 167 -1.81 4.76 16.48
CA LEU A 167 -2.52 5.12 15.25
C LEU A 167 -3.46 6.31 15.51
N LEU A 168 -3.21 7.40 14.79
CA LEU A 168 -4.12 8.54 14.69
C LEU A 168 -4.73 8.59 13.30
N ILE A 169 -5.92 9.19 13.18
CA ILE A 169 -6.62 9.31 11.90
C ILE A 169 -6.36 10.70 11.30
N CYS A 170 -5.70 10.75 10.14
CA CYS A 170 -5.67 11.93 9.29
C CYS A 170 -6.97 11.98 8.49
N ARG A 171 -7.70 13.09 8.58
CA ARG A 171 -8.98 13.22 7.87
C ARG A 171 -8.71 13.46 6.38
N LYS A 172 -8.97 12.46 5.55
CA LYS A 172 -8.78 12.53 4.10
C LYS A 172 -9.63 13.65 3.47
N VAL A 173 -8.99 14.47 2.63
CA VAL A 173 -9.62 15.53 1.83
C VAL A 173 -9.77 15.06 0.38
N SER A 174 -8.68 14.60 -0.22
CA SER A 174 -8.66 14.06 -1.58
C SER A 174 -7.49 13.10 -1.76
N GLN A 175 -7.58 12.23 -2.76
CA GLN A 175 -6.52 11.28 -3.08
C GLN A 175 -6.40 11.01 -4.57
N SER A 176 -5.23 10.56 -4.98
CA SER A 176 -4.90 10.01 -6.28
C SER A 176 -3.86 8.91 -6.08
N PHE A 177 -3.43 8.23 -7.15
CA PHE A 177 -2.36 7.24 -7.04
C PHE A 177 -1.04 7.83 -6.48
N TYR A 178 -0.77 9.12 -6.76
CA TYR A 178 0.49 9.78 -6.40
C TYR A 178 0.42 10.82 -5.29
N ASN A 179 -0.78 11.28 -4.92
CA ASN A 179 -0.98 12.37 -3.96
C ASN A 179 -2.11 12.04 -2.98
N LEU A 180 -1.91 12.36 -1.71
CA LEU A 180 -2.91 12.28 -0.65
C LEU A 180 -2.95 13.60 0.11
N LEU A 181 -4.10 14.27 0.07
CA LEU A 181 -4.36 15.48 0.84
C LEU A 181 -5.19 15.09 2.07
N CYS A 182 -4.70 15.38 3.27
CA CYS A 182 -5.42 15.08 4.50
C CYS A 182 -5.18 16.14 5.58
N VAL A 183 -6.09 16.23 6.56
CA VAL A 183 -6.01 17.16 7.69
C VAL A 183 -5.50 16.43 8.92
N MET A 184 -4.38 16.90 9.46
CA MET A 184 -3.73 16.31 10.62
C MET A 184 -4.61 16.41 11.87
N PRO A 185 -4.69 15.35 12.70
CA PRO A 185 -5.46 15.35 13.95
C PRO A 185 -4.77 16.18 15.05
N PRO A 186 -5.47 16.55 16.13
CA PRO A 186 -4.85 17.12 17.31
C PRO A 186 -3.91 16.12 18.01
N LEU A 187 -2.86 16.63 18.64
CA LEU A 187 -2.03 15.80 19.50
C LEU A 187 -2.82 15.42 20.78
N PRO A 188 -2.91 14.12 21.11
CA PRO A 188 -3.77 13.62 22.18
C PRO A 188 -3.21 13.83 23.59
N SER A 189 -1.91 14.08 23.72
CA SER A 189 -1.26 14.41 24.98
C SER A 189 -0.23 15.51 24.72
N ILE A 190 -0.42 16.65 25.38
CA ILE A 190 0.48 17.81 25.32
C ILE A 190 1.69 17.46 26.20
N SER A 191 2.62 16.62 25.73
CA SER A 191 3.96 16.65 26.33
C SER A 191 4.57 17.97 25.90
N SER A 192 4.77 18.85 26.86
CA SER A 192 5.42 20.15 26.70
C SER A 192 6.61 20.07 25.74
N GLN A 193 6.59 20.97 24.74
CA GLN A 193 7.56 21.14 23.66
C GLN A 193 7.43 20.15 22.48
N GLN A 194 7.59 20.75 21.29
CA GLN A 194 7.64 20.15 19.95
C GLN A 194 7.71 18.62 19.91
N SER A 195 6.70 18.00 19.31
CA SER A 195 6.69 16.54 19.11
C SER A 195 6.78 16.23 17.62
N SER A 196 7.87 15.58 17.22
CA SER A 196 8.02 15.05 15.87
C SER A 196 7.16 13.80 15.73
N ALA A 197 6.29 13.80 14.71
CA ALA A 197 5.48 12.67 14.32
C ALA A 197 6.15 11.90 13.19
N ILE A 198 6.23 10.58 13.35
CA ILE A 198 6.71 9.62 12.36
C ILE A 198 5.49 9.15 11.56
N ILE A 199 5.24 9.76 10.42
CA ILE A 199 4.07 9.48 9.59
C ILE A 199 4.36 8.33 8.63
N SER A 200 3.62 7.24 8.81
CA SER A 200 3.43 6.20 7.79
C SER A 200 1.95 6.20 7.40
N VAL A 201 1.65 6.02 6.10
CA VAL A 201 0.26 5.95 5.60
C VAL A 201 -0.17 4.51 5.44
N CYS A 202 -1.32 4.18 6.01
CA CYS A 202 -1.81 2.80 6.10
C CYS A 202 -3.30 2.72 5.79
N ASP A 203 -3.70 1.54 5.29
CA ASP A 203 -5.08 1.16 4.98
C ASP A 203 -5.62 0.20 6.05
N ASP A 204 -6.94 0.08 6.22
CA ASP A 204 -7.56 -0.84 7.21
C ASP A 204 -7.23 -2.32 6.94
N SER A 205 -6.86 -2.66 5.70
CA SER A 205 -6.43 -4.01 5.32
C SER A 205 -5.01 -4.36 5.76
N GLU A 206 -4.24 -3.39 6.25
CA GLU A 206 -2.87 -3.55 6.69
C GLU A 206 -2.78 -3.74 8.21
N SER A 207 -1.94 -4.67 8.68
CA SER A 207 -1.68 -4.81 10.11
C SER A 207 -0.94 -3.58 10.66
N GLN A 208 -1.12 -3.29 11.96
CA GLN A 208 -0.41 -2.18 12.60
C GLN A 208 1.11 -2.38 12.53
N ASP A 209 1.61 -3.60 12.74
CA ASP A 209 3.05 -3.85 12.70
C ASP A 209 3.65 -3.57 11.31
N ASN A 210 2.94 -3.94 10.24
CA ASN A 210 3.37 -3.63 8.87
C ASN A 210 3.37 -2.12 8.61
N CYS A 211 2.33 -1.44 9.07
CA CYS A 211 2.20 0.01 9.00
C CYS A 211 3.38 0.74 9.69
N PHE A 212 3.82 0.24 10.85
CA PHE A 212 4.88 0.85 11.66
C PHE A 212 6.29 0.62 11.09
N ASN A 213 6.49 -0.47 10.35
CA ASN A 213 7.78 -0.84 9.76
C ASN A 213 8.06 -0.21 8.39
N LYS A 214 7.14 0.61 7.87
CA LYS A 214 7.30 1.31 6.58
C LYS A 214 8.27 2.49 6.64
N PRO A 215 8.78 2.94 5.48
CA PRO A 215 9.42 4.24 5.36
C PRO A 215 8.50 5.33 5.92
N PHE A 216 9.06 6.15 6.80
CA PHE A 216 8.31 7.18 7.50
C PHE A 216 8.68 8.59 7.03
N LEU A 217 7.71 9.48 7.12
CA LEU A 217 7.87 10.91 6.91
C LEU A 217 7.88 11.63 8.25
N ASN A 218 8.67 12.69 8.37
CA ASN A 218 8.70 13.49 9.59
C ASN A 218 7.76 14.69 9.46
N PHE A 219 6.94 14.90 10.49
CA PHE A 219 6.10 16.09 10.63
C PHE A 219 6.19 16.64 12.05
N ASP A 220 6.56 17.91 12.17
CA ASP A 220 6.77 18.54 13.47
C ASP A 220 5.54 19.31 13.92
N TYR A 221 4.93 18.85 15.00
CA TYR A 221 3.92 19.63 15.70
C TYR A 221 4.58 20.74 16.53
N GLN A 222 4.21 21.99 16.25
CA GLN A 222 4.84 23.17 16.80
C GLN A 222 3.85 24.10 17.51
N MET A 223 4.20 24.51 18.74
CA MET A 223 3.48 25.58 19.44
C MET A 223 3.65 26.94 18.76
N SER A 224 4.79 27.19 18.10
CA SER A 224 5.01 28.39 17.28
C SER A 224 4.00 28.49 16.12
N SER A 225 3.53 27.36 15.60
CA SER A 225 2.56 27.26 14.51
C SER A 225 1.12 27.07 15.01
N THR A 226 0.87 27.27 16.31
CA THR A 226 -0.46 27.15 16.92
C THR A 226 -1.05 28.52 17.20
N PRO A 227 -2.19 28.88 16.57
CA PRO A 227 -2.88 30.14 16.84
C PRO A 227 -3.40 30.22 18.28
N GLU A 228 -3.44 31.43 18.83
CA GLU A 228 -3.90 31.70 20.19
C GLU A 228 -4.93 32.82 20.15
N ILE A 229 -6.13 32.59 20.67
CA ILE A 229 -7.13 33.63 20.86
C ILE A 229 -6.89 34.27 22.23
N ILE A 230 -6.73 35.59 22.25
CA ILE A 230 -6.52 36.38 23.46
C ILE A 230 -7.84 36.98 23.95
N SER A 231 -8.66 37.50 23.04
CA SER A 231 -9.95 38.09 23.40
C SER A 231 -10.95 38.06 22.26
N ILE A 232 -12.24 38.07 22.61
CA ILE A 232 -13.38 38.13 21.69
C ILE A 232 -14.32 39.22 22.18
N ALA A 233 -14.72 40.14 21.30
CA ALA A 233 -15.66 41.22 21.61
C ALA A 233 -16.61 41.51 20.43
N PRO A 234 -17.93 41.73 20.66
CA PRO A 234 -18.62 41.57 21.93
C PRO A 234 -18.82 40.08 22.28
N THR A 235 -18.92 39.75 23.57
CA THR A 235 -19.14 38.37 24.07
C THR A 235 -20.60 37.93 23.95
N THR A 236 -21.52 38.86 23.69
CA THR A 236 -22.93 38.59 23.43
C THR A 236 -23.37 39.30 22.17
N ILE A 237 -24.21 38.62 21.39
CA ILE A 237 -24.71 39.11 20.10
C ILE A 237 -26.23 39.01 20.16
N GLN A 238 -26.90 40.14 19.98
CA GLN A 238 -28.36 40.25 20.07
C GLN A 238 -29.03 40.45 18.71
N THR A 239 -28.25 40.74 17.66
CA THR A 239 -28.78 41.02 16.32
C THR A 239 -28.08 40.14 15.28
N SER A 240 -28.77 39.85 14.18
CA SER A 240 -28.25 39.03 13.07
C SER A 240 -27.12 39.69 12.26
N ARG A 241 -26.86 40.99 12.47
CA ARG A 241 -25.78 41.75 11.82
C ARG A 241 -24.86 42.38 12.86
N SER A 242 -24.04 41.54 13.48
CA SER A 242 -23.04 41.97 14.46
C SER A 242 -21.63 41.62 14.00
N SER A 243 -20.70 42.56 14.16
CA SER A 243 -19.27 42.32 13.93
C SER A 243 -18.63 41.79 15.21
N ILE A 244 -17.92 40.66 15.11
CA ILE A 244 -17.11 40.10 16.19
C ILE A 244 -15.65 40.43 15.90
N GLN A 245 -14.99 41.09 16.85
CA GLN A 245 -13.56 41.27 16.87
C GLN A 245 -12.92 40.15 17.69
N ILE A 246 -12.07 39.35 17.04
CA ILE A 246 -11.25 38.33 17.68
C ILE A 246 -9.82 38.83 17.66
N SER A 247 -9.23 39.05 18.83
CA SER A 247 -7.82 39.39 18.98
C SER A 247 -7.04 38.17 19.40
N GLY A 248 -5.87 37.99 18.82
CA GLY A 248 -5.04 36.82 19.09
C GLY A 248 -3.69 36.91 18.40
N LYS A 249 -2.96 35.81 18.44
CA LYS A 249 -1.65 35.66 17.80
C LYS A 249 -1.71 34.55 16.75
N LYS A 250 -0.92 34.71 15.69
CA LYS A 250 -0.66 33.69 14.66
C LYS A 250 -1.89 33.20 13.90
N PHE A 251 -2.87 34.06 13.61
CA PHE A 251 -4.03 33.71 12.77
C PHE A 251 -3.70 33.48 11.28
N GLY A 252 -2.44 33.70 10.89
CA GLY A 252 -2.00 33.64 9.49
C GLY A 252 -2.49 34.84 8.69
N ASP A 253 -2.34 34.76 7.37
CA ASP A 253 -2.85 35.76 6.43
C ASP A 253 -4.32 35.48 6.07
N VAL A 254 -5.10 36.55 5.98
CA VAL A 254 -6.57 36.54 5.78
C VAL A 254 -7.07 35.84 4.51
N SER A 255 -6.19 35.50 3.55
CA SER A 255 -6.58 34.78 2.34
C SER A 255 -6.92 33.30 2.56
N ASN A 256 -6.48 32.69 3.68
CA ASN A 256 -6.71 31.28 4.01
C ASN A 256 -7.33 31.07 5.42
N SER A 257 -7.71 32.14 6.12
CA SER A 257 -8.30 32.05 7.46
C SER A 257 -9.80 31.74 7.36
N SER A 258 -10.18 30.50 7.65
CA SER A 258 -11.60 30.12 7.82
C SER A 258 -11.96 30.11 9.31
N LEU A 259 -12.95 30.92 9.70
CA LEU A 259 -13.52 30.90 11.04
C LEU A 259 -14.63 29.84 11.12
N TYR A 260 -14.38 28.77 11.87
CA TYR A 260 -15.39 27.76 12.18
C TYR A 260 -15.97 28.04 13.57
N PHE A 261 -17.23 28.51 13.61
CA PHE A 261 -17.98 28.60 14.86
C PHE A 261 -18.61 27.24 15.16
N ILE A 262 -18.16 26.58 16.23
CA ILE A 262 -18.84 25.39 16.74
C ILE A 262 -20.08 25.87 17.49
N LYS A 263 -21.25 25.64 16.90
CA LYS A 263 -22.55 25.98 17.49
C LYS A 263 -22.77 25.15 18.76
N ALA A 264 -22.73 25.80 19.92
CA ALA A 264 -23.45 25.31 21.09
C ALA A 264 -24.96 25.54 20.86
N ASP A 265 -25.80 24.63 21.37
CA ASP A 265 -27.18 24.32 20.94
C ASP A 265 -28.24 25.44 20.81
N ASN A 266 -27.91 26.73 20.89
CA ASN A 266 -28.89 27.83 20.80
C ASN A 266 -28.41 29.09 20.03
N ILE A 267 -27.53 28.96 19.03
CA ILE A 267 -27.15 30.09 18.17
C ILE A 267 -27.63 29.87 16.72
N ILE A 268 -28.52 30.75 16.24
CA ILE A 268 -28.92 30.82 14.82
C ILE A 268 -27.85 31.66 14.11
N VAL A 269 -26.95 31.01 13.39
CA VAL A 269 -26.06 31.69 12.43
C VAL A 269 -26.78 31.68 11.08
N SER A 270 -27.40 32.80 10.72
CA SER A 270 -27.85 33.03 9.36
C SER A 270 -26.62 33.31 8.49
N ASN A 271 -26.20 32.33 7.70
CA ASN A 271 -25.21 32.54 6.64
C ASN A 271 -25.70 33.68 5.74
N ASN A 272 -24.97 34.77 5.71
CA ASN A 272 -24.82 35.65 4.55
C ASN A 272 -23.44 36.28 4.66
N LEU A 273 -22.40 35.46 4.45
CA LEU A 273 -21.14 35.97 3.95
C LEU A 273 -21.28 35.95 2.42
N GLU A 274 -21.72 37.06 1.84
CA GLU A 274 -21.60 37.27 0.41
C GLU A 274 -20.10 37.31 0.08
N LEU A 275 -19.58 36.23 -0.51
CA LEU A 275 -18.42 36.32 -1.38
C LEU A 275 -18.86 37.09 -2.64
N PRO A 276 -18.01 37.94 -3.24
CA PRO A 276 -18.38 38.69 -4.41
C PRO A 276 -18.61 37.71 -5.58
N PHE A 277 -19.86 37.46 -5.92
CA PHE A 277 -20.23 37.09 -7.28
C PHE A 277 -20.24 38.36 -8.10
N GLY A 278 -19.18 38.54 -8.89
CA GLY A 278 -19.11 39.54 -9.94
C GLY A 278 -18.51 38.90 -11.19
N ALA A 279 -19.26 38.01 -11.84
CA ALA A 279 -19.04 37.71 -13.24
C ALA A 279 -20.10 38.47 -14.05
N LEU A 280 -19.66 39.39 -14.92
CA LEU A 280 -19.88 39.38 -16.38
C LEU A 280 -19.82 40.80 -16.96
N ALA A 281 -18.69 41.11 -17.59
CA ALA A 281 -18.57 41.59 -18.97
C ALA A 281 -17.16 41.23 -19.47
#